data_AF-A0A645H2Y8-F1
#
_entry.id   AF-A0A645H2Y8-F1
#
_cell.length_a   1.000
_cell.length_b   1.000
_cell.length_c   1.000
_cell.angle_alpha   90.00
_cell.angle_beta   90.00
_cell.angle_gamma   90.00
#
_symmetry.space_group_name_H-M   'P 1'
#
loop_
_entity.id
_entity.type
_entity.pdbx_description
1 polymer ?
#
loop_
_entity_poly.entity_id
_entity_poly.type
_entity_poly.pdbx_seq_one_letter_code
_entity_poly.pdbx_strand_id
1 'polypeptide(L)' 'MTPKQAYFALNGLIHDEWKTRTSVRAGKGGEVSFRGFRGSYELSWEDVSGKKHSATVKLD' A
#
# COMPACT_ATOMS: atom_id res chain seq x y z
N MET A 1 26.72 -14.16 10.91
CA MET A 1 25.64 -14.47 11.86
C MET A 1 24.42 -14.85 11.05
N THR A 2 23.90 -16.07 11.20
CA THR A 2 22.74 -16.55 10.44
C THR A 2 21.45 -16.17 11.19
N PRO A 3 20.47 -15.51 10.57
CA PRO A 3 19.25 -15.10 11.28
C PRO A 3 18.48 -16.30 11.82
N LYS A 4 17.88 -16.15 13.02
CA LYS A 4 17.00 -17.17 13.61
C LYS A 4 15.73 -17.30 12.77
N GLN A 5 15.10 -18.48 12.73
CA GLN A 5 13.84 -18.70 12.00
C GLN A 5 12.72 -17.73 12.40
N ALA A 6 12.68 -17.31 13.67
CA ALA A 6 11.75 -16.29 14.16
C ALA A 6 11.88 -14.93 13.45
N TYR A 7 13.08 -14.56 12.98
CA TYR A 7 13.29 -13.33 12.21
C TYR A 7 12.53 -13.36 10.88
N PHE A 8 12.59 -14.47 10.15
CA PHE A 8 11.91 -14.59 8.86
C PHE A 8 10.39 -14.60 9.01
N ALA A 9 9.87 -15.27 10.04
CA ALA A 9 8.44 -15.26 10.34
C ALA A 9 7.93 -13.84 10.68
N LEU A 10 8.62 -13.12 11.56
CA LEU A 10 8.26 -11.74 11.92
C LEU A 10 8.41 -10.78 10.74
N ASN A 11 9.46 -10.96 9.94
CA ASN A 11 9.69 -10.13 8.76
C ASN A 11 8.54 -10.27 7.74
N GLY A 12 8.09 -11.49 7.47
CA GLY A 12 6.95 -11.74 6.58
C GLY A 12 5.65 -11.13 7.11
N LEU A 13 5.35 -11.34 8.40
CA LEU A 13 4.15 -10.76 9.03
C LEU A 13 4.13 -9.22 8.93
N ILE A 14 5.25 -8.57 9.24
CA ILE A 14 5.34 -7.12 9.26
C ILE A 14 5.31 -6.51 7.85
N HIS A 15 5.96 -7.14 6.88
CA HIS A 15 6.15 -6.54 5.55
C HIS A 15 5.11 -6.95 4.52
N ASP A 16 4.57 -8.16 4.65
CA ASP A 16 3.70 -8.76 3.63
C ASP A 16 2.25 -8.89 4.12
N GLU A 17 2.04 -9.15 5.41
CA GLU A 17 0.68 -9.35 5.95
C GLU A 17 0.06 -8.06 6.52
N TRP A 18 0.86 -7.23 7.20
CA TRP A 18 0.36 -6.00 7.84
C TRP A 18 0.41 -4.75 6.96
N LYS A 19 0.85 -4.88 5.70
CA LYS A 19 0.86 -3.79 4.73
C LYS A 19 -0.13 -4.10 3.62
N THR A 20 -1.11 -3.21 3.40
CA THR A 20 -1.93 -3.31 2.19
C THR A 20 -1.14 -2.76 1.00
N ARG A 21 -0.74 -3.64 0.08
CA ARG A 21 -0.17 -3.26 -1.23
C ARG A 21 -1.17 -3.66 -2.30
N THR A 22 -1.68 -2.69 -3.05
CA THR A 22 -2.60 -2.96 -4.17
C THR A 22 -2.35 -1.98 -5.31
N SER A 23 -2.68 -2.40 -6.51
CA SER A 23 -2.72 -1.56 -7.71
C SER A 23 -4.09 -1.73 -8.35
N VAL A 24 -4.81 -0.62 -8.49
CA VAL A 24 -6.20 -0.60 -8.95
C VAL A 24 -6.34 0.44 -10.05
N ARG A 25 -7.20 0.14 -11.03
CA ARG A 25 -7.53 1.09 -12.09
C ARG A 25 -8.64 2.01 -11.61
N ALA A 26 -8.42 3.32 -11.74
CA ALA A 26 -9.46 4.30 -11.42
C ALA A 26 -10.70 4.10 -12.30
N GLY A 27 -11.88 4.28 -11.71
CA GLY A 27 -13.16 4.21 -12.41
C GLY A 27 -13.37 5.35 -13.41
N LYS A 28 -14.50 5.34 -14.14
CA LYS A 28 -14.82 6.37 -15.16
C LYS A 28 -14.83 7.81 -14.62
N GLY A 29 -15.06 8.00 -13.31
CA GLY A 29 -15.02 9.29 -12.62
C GLY A 29 -13.71 9.59 -11.88
N GLY A 30 -12.68 8.76 -12.01
CA GLY A 30 -11.43 8.90 -11.25
C GLY A 30 -11.49 8.31 -9.83
N GLU A 31 -12.61 7.71 -9.44
CA GLU A 31 -12.79 7.09 -8.13
C GLU A 31 -11.97 5.81 -7.99
N VAL A 32 -11.42 5.61 -6.79
CA VAL A 32 -10.66 4.43 -6.40
C VAL A 32 -11.21 3.93 -5.06
N SER A 33 -11.46 2.62 -4.96
CA SER A 33 -11.90 1.96 -3.72
C SER A 33 -10.99 0.77 -3.43
N PHE A 34 -10.57 0.63 -2.17
CA PHE A 34 -9.80 -0.51 -1.69
C PHE A 34 -10.25 -0.86 -0.25
N ARG A 35 -9.95 -2.09 0.17
CA ARG A 35 -10.07 -2.50 1.58
C ARG A 35 -8.67 -2.59 2.16
N GLY A 36 -8.49 -1.98 3.34
CA GLY A 36 -7.21 -2.00 4.05
C GLY A 36 -7.44 -2.02 5.55
N PHE A 37 -6.34 -2.15 6.29
CA PHE A 37 -6.33 -2.00 7.74
C PHE A 37 -6.38 -0.52 8.13
N ARG A 38 -6.86 -0.21 9.33
CA ARG A 38 -6.78 1.16 9.85
C ARG A 38 -5.33 1.64 9.89
N GLY A 39 -5.08 2.88 9.48
CA GLY A 39 -3.73 3.44 9.43
C GLY A 39 -3.53 4.50 8.35
N SER A 40 -2.27 4.92 8.19
CA SER A 40 -1.85 5.88 7.17
C SER A 40 -1.40 5.15 5.91
N TYR A 41 -1.90 5.62 4.77
CA TYR A 41 -1.57 5.10 3.44
C TYR A 41 -0.89 6.16 2.59
N GLU A 42 0.14 5.76 1.86
CA GLU A 42 0.70 6.54 0.75
C GLU A 42 0.09 6.04 -0.55
N LEU A 43 -0.59 6.94 -1.25
CA LEU A 43 -1.12 6.72 -2.59
C LEU A 43 -0.16 7.34 -3.58
N SER A 44 0.15 6.60 -4.66
CA SER A 44 0.96 7.09 -5.77
C SER A 44 0.25 6.76 -7.07
N TRP A 45 0.10 7.74 -7.96
CA TRP A 45 -0.55 7.55 -9.25
C TRP A 45 0.09 8.41 -10.33
N GLU A 46 -0.20 8.07 -11.59
CA GLU A 46 0.21 8.81 -12.76
C GLU A 46 -1.03 9.46 -13.40
N ASP A 47 -0.93 10.74 -13.76
CA ASP A 47 -2.00 11.43 -14.46
C ASP A 47 -1.93 11.22 -15.98
N VAL A 48 -2.91 11.77 -16.71
CA VAL A 48 -2.98 11.67 -18.18
C VAL A 48 -1.79 12.31 -18.91
N SER A 49 -1.02 13.17 -18.24
CA SER A 49 0.19 13.79 -18.79
C SER A 49 1.46 13.00 -18.50
N GLY A 50 1.35 11.87 -17.80
CA GLY A 50 2.47 11.04 -17.40
C GLY A 50 3.18 11.54 -16.13
N LYS A 51 2.59 12.52 -15.43
CA LYS A 51 3.18 13.07 -14.21
C LYS A 51 2.79 12.21 -13.01
N LYS A 52 3.80 11.87 -12.20
CA LYS A 52 3.62 11.15 -10.94
C LYS A 52 3.16 12.10 -9.84
N HIS A 53 2.17 11.65 -9.08
CA HIS A 53 1.66 12.31 -7.89
C HIS A 53 1.71 11.35 -6.71
N SER A 54 1.80 11.90 -5.51
CA SER A 54 1.64 11.15 -4.27
C SER A 54 0.82 11.93 -3.25
N ALA A 55 0.07 11.20 -2.42
CA ALA A 55 -0.70 11.77 -1.33
C ALA A 55 -0.77 10.80 -0.15
N THR A 56 -0.89 11.35 1.07
CA THR A 56 -1.09 10.56 2.29
C THR A 56 -2.55 10.64 2.72
N VAL A 57 -3.18 9.49 2.98
CA VAL A 57 -4.57 9.38 3.43
C VAL A 57 -4.63 8.54 4.71
N LYS A 58 -5.48 8.93 5.66
CA LYS A 58 -5.75 8.15 6.87
C LYS A 58 -7.06 7.37 6.73
N LEU A 59 -7.03 6.11 7.16
CA LEU A 59 -8.20 5.24 7.26
C LEU A 59 -8.45 4.96 8.75
N ASP A 60 -9.54 5.50 9.29
CA ASP A 60 -9.93 5.43 10.71
C ASP A 60 -10.91 4.28 11.05
#